data_AF-J1ZUB1-F1
#
_entry.id   AF-J1ZUB1-F1
#
_cell.length_a   1.000
_cell.length_b   1.000
_cell.length_c   1.000
_cell.angle_alpha   90.00
_cell.angle_beta   90.00
_cell.angle_gamma   90.00
#
_symmetry.space_group_name_H-M   'P 1'
#
loop_
_entity.id
_entity.type
_entity.pdbx_description
1 polymer ?
#
loop_
_entity_poly.entity_id
_entity_poly.type
_entity_poly.pdbx_seq_one_letter_code
_entity_poly.pdbx_strand_id
1 'polypeptide(L)'
;MRKSMDRTGRGVVCVLASLALSAALSSAAAAPAPRESAGILFTERYHVTQHGGIARAANSSVICKAPAGRTDGPCAAARQDVAGRSGHDATAYPDVDSDARTDGSSRATLRIPAGSRVSYARLYWGGTLRAGTHQAAGNTGQVLVAGPGGRYRAVRAATLAGHRGRAAADGFQASADLTGLVRKSGAGAYTVAQIKGAKGPSAAGTGGGWTLVAVYENAKEPLRRIALWDGFRPLTADRRAFTVRLNGLHIPANSRGRAGVVAYDGYRGRGNDALTVRAGRHHPMRVHDSANPANDVMNSTITDFGRPAARRPAYRNTLGFDSDVFDITPALRSGADRLTFRFTTRNPGYLLGALFVQADTRH
;
A
#
# COMPACT_ATOMS: atom_id res chain seq x y z
N MET A 1 61.58 -8.58 -66.66
CA MET A 1 61.47 -7.65 -67.81
C MET A 1 60.12 -6.96 -67.74
N ARG A 2 60.11 -5.61 -67.78
CA ARG A 2 59.08 -4.65 -68.31
C ARG A 2 57.59 -4.93 -68.05
N LYS A 3 56.68 -3.99 -67.78
CA LYS A 3 56.58 -2.52 -67.71
C LYS A 3 55.13 -2.28 -67.19
N SER A 4 54.89 -1.38 -66.24
CA SER A 4 54.36 -0.01 -66.46
C SER A 4 52.91 0.08 -66.96
N MET A 5 52.04 0.56 -66.05
CA MET A 5 51.03 1.64 -66.14
C MET A 5 50.32 1.96 -67.47
N ASP A 6 48.97 2.00 -67.45
CA ASP A 6 48.09 3.19 -67.58
C ASP A 6 46.61 2.73 -67.60
N ARG A 7 45.70 3.20 -66.72
CA ARG A 7 44.89 4.45 -66.69
C ARG A 7 43.93 4.68 -67.87
N THR A 8 42.69 5.04 -67.49
CA THR A 8 41.50 5.52 -68.23
C THR A 8 40.42 4.45 -68.44
N GLY A 9 39.11 4.67 -68.21
CA GLY A 9 38.35 5.81 -67.69
C GLY A 9 36.84 5.49 -67.81
N ARG A 10 36.05 5.98 -66.84
CA ARG A 10 34.60 6.28 -66.86
C ARG A 10 33.60 5.24 -67.38
N GLY A 11 32.70 4.81 -66.48
CA GLY A 11 31.40 4.24 -66.81
C GLY A 11 30.51 4.12 -65.57
N VAL A 12 29.65 5.12 -65.34
CA VAL A 12 28.63 5.15 -64.30
C VAL A 12 27.48 4.22 -64.69
N VAL A 13 27.11 3.27 -63.83
CA VAL A 13 25.70 2.87 -63.63
C VAL A 13 25.51 2.51 -62.16
N CYS A 14 24.85 3.41 -61.43
CA CYS A 14 24.24 3.14 -60.13
C CYS A 14 23.11 2.11 -60.31
N VAL A 15 23.18 0.98 -59.61
CA VAL A 15 21.98 0.17 -59.34
C VAL A 15 21.68 0.30 -57.85
N LEU A 16 20.61 1.06 -57.60
CA LEU A 16 19.91 1.17 -56.32
C LEU A 16 19.39 -0.21 -55.90
N ALA A 17 19.89 -0.72 -54.77
CA ALA A 17 19.20 -1.76 -54.00
C ALA A 17 18.91 -1.18 -52.62
N SER A 18 17.76 -0.51 -52.51
CA SER A 18 17.16 -0.03 -51.27
C SER A 18 15.80 -0.70 -51.10
N LEU A 19 15.41 -0.97 -49.85
CA LEU A 19 14.12 -1.47 -49.36
C LEU A 19 14.01 -3.01 -49.35
N ALA A 20 13.64 -3.69 -48.26
CA ALA A 20 13.18 -3.26 -46.95
C ALA A 20 13.46 -4.40 -45.96
N LEU A 21 14.26 -4.14 -44.91
CA LEU A 21 14.29 -5.01 -43.73
C LEU A 21 13.18 -4.52 -42.81
N SER A 22 11.99 -5.10 -42.97
CA SER A 22 10.84 -4.80 -42.12
C SER A 22 11.19 -5.11 -40.67
N ALA A 23 11.31 -4.05 -39.86
CA ALA A 23 11.37 -4.13 -38.42
C ALA A 23 10.07 -4.77 -37.91
N ALA A 24 10.10 -6.06 -37.60
CA ALA A 24 9.10 -6.70 -36.78
C ALA A 24 9.26 -6.18 -35.34
N LEU A 25 8.76 -4.97 -35.09
CA LEU A 25 8.40 -4.53 -33.76
C LEU A 25 7.30 -5.48 -33.27
N SER A 26 7.65 -6.44 -32.44
CA SER A 26 6.68 -7.13 -31.59
C SER A 26 5.98 -6.06 -30.76
N SER A 27 4.82 -5.61 -31.21
CA SER A 27 3.86 -4.89 -30.39
C SER A 27 3.48 -5.82 -29.25
N ALA A 28 4.19 -5.71 -28.12
CA ALA A 28 3.73 -6.25 -26.86
C ALA A 28 2.41 -5.54 -26.56
N ALA A 29 1.28 -6.17 -26.94
CA ALA A 29 -0.03 -5.71 -26.57
C ALA A 29 -0.04 -5.52 -25.05
N ALA A 30 -0.24 -4.27 -24.60
CA ALA A 30 -0.32 -3.98 -23.18
C ALA A 30 -1.43 -4.84 -22.59
N ALA A 31 -1.11 -5.63 -21.56
CA ALA A 31 -2.11 -6.45 -20.87
C ALA A 31 -3.34 -5.58 -20.53
N PRO A 32 -4.56 -6.08 -20.78
CA PRO A 32 -5.78 -5.31 -20.51
C PRO A 32 -5.78 -4.88 -19.04
N ALA A 33 -6.21 -3.63 -18.79
CA ALA A 33 -6.38 -3.15 -17.42
C ALA A 33 -7.35 -4.08 -16.67
N PRO A 34 -7.09 -4.40 -15.39
CA PRO A 34 -8.01 -5.25 -14.63
C PRO A 34 -9.38 -4.59 -14.59
N ARG A 35 -10.42 -5.36 -14.90
CA ARG A 35 -11.79 -4.93 -14.68
C ARG A 35 -12.06 -4.91 -13.18
N GLU A 36 -12.85 -3.93 -12.73
CA GLU A 36 -13.31 -3.87 -11.35
C GLU A 36 -14.07 -5.16 -10.99
N SER A 37 -13.71 -5.79 -9.87
CA SER A 37 -14.46 -6.93 -9.32
C SER A 37 -15.50 -6.43 -8.33
N ALA A 38 -16.68 -7.08 -8.30
CA ALA A 38 -17.74 -6.86 -7.30
C ALA A 38 -17.27 -7.12 -5.85
N GLY A 39 -16.11 -7.76 -5.69
CA GLY A 39 -15.36 -7.84 -4.44
C GLY A 39 -14.11 -8.70 -4.61
N ILE A 40 -13.04 -8.39 -3.87
CA ILE A 40 -11.88 -9.28 -3.74
C ILE A 40 -12.01 -10.01 -2.40
N LEU A 41 -12.11 -11.34 -2.45
CA LEU A 41 -12.13 -12.16 -1.24
C LEU A 41 -10.85 -11.92 -0.45
N PHE A 42 -11.03 -11.64 0.84
CA PHE A 42 -9.93 -11.48 1.77
C PHE A 42 -9.30 -12.85 2.04
N THR A 43 -8.20 -13.13 1.35
CA THR A 43 -7.58 -14.45 1.25
C THR A 43 -6.06 -14.35 1.40
N GLU A 44 -5.40 -15.48 1.66
CA GLU A 44 -3.94 -15.52 1.74
C GLU A 44 -3.36 -15.22 0.36
N ARG A 45 -2.51 -14.21 0.28
CA ARG A 45 -1.82 -13.79 -0.94
C ARG A 45 -0.42 -14.39 -1.05
N TYR A 46 0.26 -14.50 0.07
CA TYR A 46 1.64 -14.96 0.14
C TYR A 46 1.92 -15.54 1.53
N HIS A 47 2.66 -16.64 1.58
CA HIS A 47 3.24 -17.15 2.81
C HIS A 47 4.62 -17.73 2.55
N VAL A 48 5.47 -17.73 3.57
CA VAL A 48 6.80 -18.35 3.53
C VAL A 48 7.30 -18.60 4.95
N THR A 49 8.17 -19.61 5.10
CA THR A 49 9.02 -19.75 6.27
C THR A 49 10.46 -19.48 5.83
N GLN A 50 11.07 -18.41 6.33
CA GLN A 50 12.44 -18.01 5.94
C GLN A 50 13.11 -17.19 7.04
N HIS A 51 14.44 -17.16 7.04
CA HIS A 51 15.20 -16.19 7.82
C HIS A 51 15.00 -14.80 7.22
N GLY A 52 14.49 -13.83 7.98
CA GLY A 52 14.15 -12.51 7.48
C GLY A 52 12.76 -12.06 7.92
N GLY A 53 12.20 -11.04 7.29
CA GLY A 53 11.01 -10.36 7.81
C GLY A 53 10.25 -9.52 6.78
N ILE A 54 9.41 -8.64 7.30
CA ILE A 54 8.59 -7.71 6.56
C ILE A 54 9.08 -6.28 6.81
N ALA A 55 9.28 -5.54 5.73
CA ALA A 55 9.46 -4.10 5.71
C ALA A 55 8.24 -3.42 5.08
N ARG A 56 7.97 -2.18 5.50
CA ARG A 56 6.81 -1.42 5.04
C ARG A 56 7.20 0.03 4.74
N ALA A 57 6.61 0.59 3.70
CA ALA A 57 6.57 2.02 3.44
C ALA A 57 5.14 2.40 3.10
N ALA A 58 4.60 3.47 3.68
CA ALA A 58 3.24 3.90 3.39
C ALA A 58 3.09 5.40 3.53
N ASN A 59 2.17 5.98 2.75
CA ASN A 59 1.78 7.37 2.94
C ASN A 59 0.36 7.66 2.44
N SER A 60 -0.23 8.73 2.94
CA SER A 60 -1.49 9.28 2.45
C SER A 60 -1.32 9.85 1.04
N SER A 61 -2.38 9.73 0.24
CA SER A 61 -2.51 10.40 -1.06
C SER A 61 -3.46 11.60 -1.00
N VAL A 62 -4.02 11.88 0.18
CA VAL A 62 -4.93 13.00 0.45
C VAL A 62 -4.43 13.77 1.67
N ILE A 63 -4.50 15.09 1.60
CA ILE A 63 -4.24 16.02 2.70
C ILE A 63 -5.37 17.06 2.77
N CYS A 64 -5.55 17.68 3.94
CA CYS A 64 -6.34 18.91 4.01
C CYS A 64 -5.48 20.06 3.52
N LYS A 65 -5.98 20.91 2.63
CA LYS A 65 -5.30 22.12 2.17
C LYS A 65 -6.31 23.24 2.04
N ALA A 66 -6.08 24.35 2.75
CA ALA A 66 -6.94 25.53 2.60
C ALA A 66 -6.89 26.07 1.16
N PRO A 67 -8.02 26.59 0.64
CA PRO A 67 -8.03 27.29 -0.64
C PRO A 67 -7.03 28.45 -0.67
N ALA A 68 -6.51 28.77 -1.85
CA ALA A 68 -5.63 29.92 -2.03
C ALA A 68 -6.31 31.20 -1.52
N GLY A 69 -5.55 32.02 -0.78
CA GLY A 69 -6.07 33.27 -0.18
C GLY A 69 -6.90 33.09 1.10
N ARG A 70 -6.99 31.88 1.67
CA ARG A 70 -7.65 31.64 2.97
C ARG A 70 -6.66 31.16 4.04
N THR A 71 -7.01 31.38 5.30
CA THR A 71 -6.23 30.93 6.45
C THR A 71 -6.24 29.41 6.56
N ASP A 72 -5.07 28.82 6.87
CA ASP A 72 -4.91 27.36 6.94
C ASP A 72 -5.47 26.75 8.24
N GLY A 73 -6.03 27.56 9.16
CA GLY A 73 -6.42 27.15 10.52
C GLY A 73 -7.17 25.81 10.61
N PRO A 74 -8.31 25.63 9.92
CA PRO A 74 -9.05 24.37 9.92
C PRO A 74 -8.24 23.18 9.39
N CYS A 75 -7.45 23.37 8.32
CA CYS A 75 -6.63 22.31 7.76
C CYS A 75 -5.37 22.02 8.58
N ALA A 76 -4.76 23.02 9.21
CA ALA A 76 -3.67 22.86 10.15
C ALA A 76 -4.13 22.02 11.35
N ALA A 77 -5.32 22.32 11.89
CA ALA A 77 -5.95 21.53 12.95
C ALA A 77 -6.28 20.10 12.50
N ALA A 78 -6.86 19.93 11.30
CA ALA A 78 -7.19 18.62 10.75
C ALA A 78 -5.93 17.75 10.57
N ARG A 79 -4.80 18.32 10.17
CA ARG A 79 -3.50 17.62 10.03
C ARG A 79 -2.86 17.23 11.37
N GLN A 80 -3.26 17.85 12.49
CA GLN A 80 -2.61 17.75 13.80
C GLN A 80 -3.45 17.06 14.90
N ASP A 81 -4.58 16.42 14.58
CA ASP A 81 -5.42 15.63 15.51
C ASP A 81 -6.55 16.36 16.28
N VAL A 82 -7.29 17.31 15.68
CA VAL A 82 -8.57 17.70 16.31
C VAL A 82 -9.66 16.68 15.98
N ALA A 83 -10.04 15.90 17.00
CA ALA A 83 -11.09 14.87 16.92
C ALA A 83 -12.37 15.40 16.25
N GLY A 84 -12.94 14.60 15.35
CA GLY A 84 -14.24 14.90 14.72
C GLY A 84 -14.20 15.75 13.45
N ARG A 85 -13.03 16.13 12.93
CA ARG A 85 -12.88 16.84 11.63
C ARG A 85 -12.20 15.98 10.56
N SER A 86 -12.63 14.72 10.43
CA SER A 86 -12.17 13.78 9.41
C SER A 86 -12.59 14.25 8.01
N GLY A 87 -11.70 14.94 7.29
CA GLY A 87 -11.79 15.13 5.83
C GLY A 87 -13.04 15.84 5.30
N HIS A 88 -13.76 16.59 6.14
CA HIS A 88 -14.95 17.36 5.75
C HIS A 88 -14.59 18.65 4.99
N ASP A 89 -13.38 19.14 5.18
CA ASP A 89 -12.84 20.38 4.63
C ASP A 89 -12.07 20.15 3.31
N ALA A 90 -11.64 21.24 2.66
CA ALA A 90 -10.95 21.23 1.36
C ALA A 90 -9.78 20.23 1.29
N THR A 91 -10.01 19.10 0.64
CA THR A 91 -8.97 18.09 0.42
C THR A 91 -8.26 18.26 -0.92
N ALA A 92 -6.97 18.01 -0.89
CA ALA A 92 -6.07 18.09 -2.03
C ALA A 92 -5.14 16.88 -2.03
N TYR A 93 -4.53 16.60 -3.19
CA TYR A 93 -3.40 15.69 -3.22
C TYR A 93 -2.14 16.42 -2.77
N PRO A 94 -1.32 15.83 -1.88
CA PRO A 94 0.01 16.35 -1.65
C PRO A 94 0.82 16.22 -2.94
N ASP A 95 1.81 17.07 -3.10
CA ASP A 95 2.82 16.93 -4.14
C ASP A 95 4.19 17.18 -3.51
N VAL A 96 5.04 16.16 -3.52
CA VAL A 96 6.36 16.14 -2.89
C VAL A 96 7.48 15.99 -3.92
N ASP A 97 7.16 16.12 -5.20
CA ASP A 97 8.12 16.20 -6.28
C ASP A 97 7.84 17.42 -7.17
N SER A 98 8.59 17.54 -8.26
CA SER A 98 8.52 18.65 -9.21
C SER A 98 8.14 18.18 -10.61
N ASP A 99 7.64 16.95 -10.75
CA ASP A 99 7.27 16.36 -12.02
C ASP A 99 5.83 16.75 -12.36
N ALA A 100 5.69 17.72 -13.27
CA ALA A 100 4.39 18.22 -13.73
C ALA A 100 3.50 17.16 -14.42
N ARG A 101 4.02 15.96 -14.70
CA ARG A 101 3.23 14.83 -15.23
C ARG A 101 2.49 14.08 -14.12
N THR A 102 2.81 14.32 -12.85
CA THR A 102 2.12 13.73 -11.72
C THR A 102 0.94 14.62 -11.30
N ASP A 103 -0.22 14.01 -11.00
CA ASP A 103 -1.30 14.69 -10.28
C ASP A 103 -1.24 14.20 -8.83
N GLY A 104 -0.42 14.91 -8.04
CA GLY A 104 -0.12 14.57 -6.67
C GLY A 104 0.84 13.40 -6.51
N SER A 105 1.65 13.49 -5.47
CA SER A 105 2.67 12.52 -5.09
C SER A 105 2.89 12.53 -3.58
N SER A 106 3.17 11.36 -3.01
CA SER A 106 3.64 11.24 -1.63
C SER A 106 4.72 10.18 -1.50
N ARG A 107 5.59 10.34 -0.50
CA ARG A 107 6.83 9.57 -0.35
C ARG A 107 6.92 8.89 1.00
N ALA A 108 7.47 7.69 1.05
CA ALA A 108 7.84 7.01 2.29
C ALA A 108 9.11 6.17 2.12
N THR A 109 9.82 5.94 3.22
CA THR A 109 11.09 5.21 3.21
C THR A 109 10.87 3.73 3.56
N LEU A 110 11.19 2.85 2.62
CA LEU A 110 11.25 1.41 2.85
C LEU A 110 12.60 1.05 3.46
N ARG A 111 12.60 0.57 4.71
CA ARG A 111 13.81 0.17 5.43
C ARG A 111 13.97 -1.34 5.40
N ILE A 112 14.93 -1.82 4.63
CA ILE A 112 15.31 -3.24 4.57
C ILE A 112 16.75 -3.35 5.10
N PRO A 113 17.04 -4.30 6.01
CA PRO A 113 18.40 -4.51 6.51
C PRO A 113 19.42 -4.81 5.40
N ALA A 114 20.66 -4.35 5.58
CA ALA A 114 21.73 -4.59 4.62
C ALA A 114 22.00 -6.10 4.45
N GLY A 115 22.34 -6.51 3.23
CA GLY A 115 22.56 -7.92 2.88
C GLY A 115 21.27 -8.74 2.71
N SER A 116 20.10 -8.11 2.79
CA SER A 116 18.82 -8.81 2.56
C SER A 116 18.50 -8.98 1.07
N ARG A 117 17.77 -10.06 0.74
CA ARG A 117 17.19 -10.30 -0.59
C ARG A 117 15.67 -10.21 -0.52
N VAL A 118 15.05 -9.39 -1.35
CA VAL A 118 13.57 -9.27 -1.39
C VAL A 118 12.98 -10.54 -2.00
N SER A 119 12.19 -11.31 -1.26
CA SER A 119 11.51 -12.50 -1.76
C SER A 119 10.15 -12.17 -2.37
N TYR A 120 9.44 -11.18 -1.84
CA TYR A 120 8.14 -10.74 -2.34
C TYR A 120 7.90 -9.26 -2.03
N ALA A 121 7.20 -8.52 -2.90
CA ALA A 121 6.71 -7.18 -2.57
C ALA A 121 5.39 -6.86 -3.28
N ARG A 122 4.48 -6.20 -2.58
CA ARG A 122 3.19 -5.77 -3.13
C ARG A 122 2.86 -4.35 -2.69
N LEU A 123 2.39 -3.56 -3.66
CA LEU A 123 1.80 -2.25 -3.42
C LEU A 123 0.29 -2.39 -3.30
N TYR A 124 -0.26 -1.77 -2.27
CA TYR A 124 -1.68 -1.51 -2.09
C TYR A 124 -1.90 -0.01 -2.21
N TRP A 125 -2.95 0.40 -2.91
CA TRP A 125 -3.41 1.78 -2.91
C TRP A 125 -4.93 1.83 -2.94
N GLY A 126 -5.48 2.89 -2.39
CA GLY A 126 -6.92 3.05 -2.28
C GLY A 126 -7.30 4.44 -1.86
N GLY A 127 -8.60 4.69 -1.86
CA GLY A 127 -9.16 5.96 -1.44
C GLY A 127 -10.65 6.04 -1.69
N THR A 128 -11.21 7.20 -1.38
CA THR A 128 -12.64 7.47 -1.50
C THR A 128 -13.10 7.53 -2.96
N LEU A 129 -14.28 6.99 -3.29
CA LEU A 129 -14.89 7.05 -4.62
C LEU A 129 -15.90 8.19 -4.77
N ARG A 130 -16.46 8.70 -3.68
CA ARG A 130 -17.43 9.80 -3.69
C ARG A 130 -17.12 10.87 -2.65
N ALA A 131 -17.10 12.11 -3.13
CA ALA A 131 -16.95 13.34 -2.35
C ALA A 131 -17.62 14.47 -3.14
N GLY A 132 -17.15 15.72 -3.01
CA GLY A 132 -17.48 16.80 -3.94
C GLY A 132 -17.23 16.46 -5.43
N THR A 133 -16.49 15.39 -5.72
CA THR A 133 -16.37 14.77 -7.04
C THR A 133 -16.70 13.27 -6.97
N HIS A 134 -17.07 12.68 -8.11
CA HIS A 134 -17.28 11.23 -8.24
C HIS A 134 -16.17 10.59 -9.06
N GLN A 135 -15.65 9.46 -8.58
CA GLN A 135 -14.68 8.63 -9.31
C GLN A 135 -15.26 7.24 -9.56
N ALA A 136 -15.05 6.72 -10.76
CA ALA A 136 -15.31 5.32 -11.08
C ALA A 136 -14.09 4.50 -10.66
N ALA A 137 -14.29 3.43 -9.88
CA ALA A 137 -13.20 2.55 -9.45
C ALA A 137 -12.39 2.02 -10.65
N GLY A 138 -13.01 1.72 -11.79
CA GLY A 138 -12.29 1.33 -13.03
C GLY A 138 -11.16 2.27 -13.47
N ASN A 139 -11.23 3.57 -13.12
CA ASN A 139 -10.23 4.57 -13.48
C ASN A 139 -9.08 4.70 -12.47
N THR A 140 -9.13 3.96 -11.37
CA THR A 140 -8.14 4.04 -10.27
C THR A 140 -7.12 2.90 -10.29
N GLY A 141 -7.20 2.01 -11.28
CA GLY A 141 -6.35 0.83 -11.44
C GLY A 141 -4.92 1.09 -11.96
N GLN A 142 -4.45 2.33 -11.99
CA GLN A 142 -3.10 2.67 -12.41
C GLN A 142 -2.52 3.79 -11.54
N VAL A 143 -1.24 3.66 -11.20
CA VAL A 143 -0.45 4.67 -10.47
C VAL A 143 0.94 4.81 -11.09
N LEU A 144 1.66 5.86 -10.72
CA LEU A 144 3.08 6.01 -11.01
C LEU A 144 3.90 5.70 -9.75
N VAL A 145 4.96 4.90 -9.88
CA VAL A 145 5.86 4.55 -8.77
C VAL A 145 7.30 4.86 -9.13
N ALA A 146 7.98 5.59 -8.26
CA ALA A 146 9.42 5.82 -8.32
C ALA A 146 10.07 5.22 -7.07
N GLY A 147 11.01 4.28 -7.26
CA GLY A 147 11.87 3.81 -6.18
C GLY A 147 13.06 4.75 -5.94
N PRO A 148 14.04 4.33 -5.11
CA PRO A 148 15.33 4.99 -5.01
C PRO A 148 15.92 5.35 -6.38
N GLY A 149 16.30 6.62 -6.56
CA GLY A 149 16.73 7.19 -7.84
C GLY A 149 15.65 7.94 -8.63
N GLY A 150 14.40 7.97 -8.15
CA GLY A 150 13.39 8.97 -8.56
C GLY A 150 12.74 8.76 -9.94
N ARG A 151 13.08 7.69 -10.66
CA ARG A 151 12.51 7.44 -11.99
C ARG A 151 11.14 6.75 -11.89
N TYR A 152 10.10 7.45 -12.32
CA TYR A 152 8.74 6.93 -12.36
C TYR A 152 8.54 5.80 -13.37
N ARG A 153 7.68 4.85 -13.00
CA ARG A 153 7.16 3.78 -13.85
C ARG A 153 5.67 3.67 -13.65
N ALA A 154 4.94 3.46 -14.73
CA ALA A 154 3.52 3.14 -14.64
C ALA A 154 3.34 1.73 -14.09
N VAL A 155 2.49 1.61 -13.08
CA VAL A 155 2.12 0.35 -12.44
C VAL A 155 0.62 0.15 -12.61
N ARG A 156 0.24 -0.95 -13.27
CA ARG A 156 -1.15 -1.35 -13.41
C ARG A 156 -1.51 -2.30 -12.27
N ALA A 157 -2.72 -2.14 -11.74
CA ALA A 157 -3.28 -3.06 -10.76
C ALA A 157 -3.34 -4.48 -11.34
N ALA A 158 -3.05 -5.46 -10.50
CA ALA A 158 -3.40 -6.85 -10.72
C ALA A 158 -4.79 -7.16 -10.15
N THR A 159 -5.21 -6.43 -9.11
CA THR A 159 -6.55 -6.53 -8.52
C THR A 159 -7.12 -5.15 -8.28
N LEU A 160 -8.41 -4.96 -8.51
CA LEU A 160 -9.13 -3.71 -8.26
C LEU A 160 -10.55 -4.04 -7.76
N ALA A 161 -10.93 -3.50 -6.61
CA ALA A 161 -12.29 -3.60 -6.07
C ALA A 161 -12.78 -2.24 -5.59
N GLY A 162 -14.05 -1.95 -5.88
CA GLY A 162 -14.78 -0.83 -5.31
C GLY A 162 -15.81 -1.31 -4.28
N HIS A 163 -16.10 -0.46 -3.29
CA HIS A 163 -17.24 -0.58 -2.40
C HIS A 163 -18.11 0.68 -2.59
N ARG A 164 -19.42 0.46 -2.75
CA ARG A 164 -20.43 1.50 -2.91
C ARG A 164 -21.50 1.31 -1.82
N GLY A 165 -21.35 1.99 -0.70
CA GLY A 165 -22.30 2.11 0.40
C GLY A 165 -23.13 3.40 0.33
N ARG A 166 -23.97 3.66 1.34
CA ARG A 166 -24.91 4.80 1.34
C ARG A 166 -24.42 6.08 2.01
N ALA A 167 -23.36 6.09 2.83
CA ALA A 167 -22.93 7.34 3.49
C ALA A 167 -21.54 7.36 4.13
N ALA A 168 -20.90 6.21 4.37
CA ALA A 168 -19.51 6.08 4.80
C ALA A 168 -19.02 4.73 4.25
N ALA A 169 -17.79 4.64 3.76
CA ALA A 169 -17.16 3.51 3.06
C ALA A 169 -17.26 3.46 1.52
N ASP A 170 -17.64 4.54 0.81
CA ASP A 170 -17.47 4.60 -0.65
C ASP A 170 -15.98 4.70 -0.99
N GLY A 171 -15.35 3.57 -1.28
CA GLY A 171 -13.91 3.50 -1.48
C GLY A 171 -13.49 2.39 -2.41
N PHE A 172 -12.22 2.39 -2.77
CA PHE A 172 -11.62 1.33 -3.57
C PHE A 172 -10.30 0.88 -2.96
N GLN A 173 -9.91 -0.34 -3.29
CA GLN A 173 -8.53 -0.79 -3.18
C GLN A 173 -8.08 -1.41 -4.50
N ALA A 174 -6.87 -1.08 -4.89
CA ALA A 174 -6.12 -1.75 -5.92
C ALA A 174 -4.78 -2.24 -5.38
N SER A 175 -4.21 -3.25 -6.03
CA SER A 175 -2.89 -3.75 -5.67
C SER A 175 -2.13 -4.34 -6.85
N ALA A 176 -0.80 -4.31 -6.78
CA ALA A 176 0.10 -4.82 -7.81
C ALA A 176 1.36 -5.44 -7.19
N ASP A 177 1.84 -6.52 -7.79
CA ASP A 177 3.13 -7.11 -7.47
C ASP A 177 4.26 -6.14 -7.89
N LEU A 178 5.10 -5.76 -6.93
CA LEU A 178 6.27 -4.90 -7.14
C LEU A 178 7.58 -5.62 -6.84
N THR A 179 7.57 -6.94 -6.70
CA THR A 179 8.74 -7.75 -6.31
C THR A 179 9.95 -7.43 -7.19
N GLY A 180 9.78 -7.42 -8.52
CA GLY A 180 10.86 -7.10 -9.46
C GLY A 180 11.39 -5.66 -9.31
N LEU A 181 10.50 -4.69 -9.09
CA LEU A 181 10.88 -3.29 -8.89
C LEU A 181 11.66 -3.12 -7.59
N VAL A 182 11.16 -3.66 -6.47
CA VAL A 182 11.80 -3.53 -5.16
C VAL A 182 13.11 -4.31 -5.10
N ARG A 183 13.21 -5.49 -5.74
CA ARG A 183 14.50 -6.22 -5.88
C ARG A 183 15.56 -5.38 -6.56
N LYS A 184 15.19 -4.65 -7.63
CA LYS A 184 16.12 -3.81 -8.38
C LYS A 184 16.47 -2.51 -7.66
N SER A 185 15.48 -1.87 -7.02
CA SER A 185 15.65 -0.55 -6.42
C SER A 185 16.12 -0.58 -4.96
N GLY A 186 15.90 -1.68 -4.24
CA GLY A 186 16.37 -1.87 -2.87
C GLY A 186 15.66 -1.00 -1.82
N ALA A 187 16.30 -0.85 -0.66
CA ALA A 187 15.84 0.03 0.42
C ALA A 187 15.96 1.51 0.03
N GLY A 188 15.11 2.36 0.61
CA GLY A 188 15.18 3.81 0.44
C GLY A 188 13.82 4.45 0.18
N ALA A 189 13.83 5.65 -0.40
CA ALA A 189 12.62 6.43 -0.63
C ALA A 189 11.83 5.90 -1.84
N TYR A 190 10.55 5.57 -1.61
CA TYR A 190 9.58 5.28 -2.64
C TYR A 190 8.56 6.40 -2.71
N THR A 191 8.28 6.88 -3.93
CA THR A 191 7.25 7.90 -4.21
C THR A 191 6.17 7.27 -5.05
N VAL A 192 4.91 7.45 -4.65
CA VAL A 192 3.74 7.01 -5.41
C VAL A 192 2.91 8.22 -5.75
N ALA A 193 2.51 8.29 -7.02
CA ALA A 193 1.81 9.42 -7.61
C ALA A 193 0.58 8.96 -8.41
N GLN A 194 -0.30 9.91 -8.73
CA GLN A 194 -1.53 9.68 -9.50
C GLN A 194 -2.51 8.68 -8.89
N ILE A 195 -2.67 8.68 -7.55
CA ILE A 195 -3.76 7.94 -6.91
C ILE A 195 -5.05 8.75 -7.06
N LYS A 196 -5.93 8.32 -7.96
CA LYS A 196 -7.14 9.05 -8.37
C LYS A 196 -8.36 8.77 -7.47
N GLY A 197 -8.31 9.23 -6.22
CA GLY A 197 -9.48 9.24 -5.33
C GLY A 197 -10.39 10.46 -5.55
N ALA A 198 -11.64 10.42 -5.09
CA ALA A 198 -12.50 11.59 -5.08
C ALA A 198 -11.90 12.71 -4.19
N LYS A 199 -12.03 13.96 -4.65
CA LYS A 199 -11.62 15.19 -3.95
C LYS A 199 -12.85 16.04 -3.58
N GLY A 200 -12.67 16.94 -2.61
CA GLY A 200 -13.65 17.96 -2.24
C GLY A 200 -14.41 17.64 -0.95
N PRO A 201 -15.32 18.55 -0.52
CA PRO A 201 -16.05 18.39 0.74
C PRO A 201 -16.84 17.08 0.77
N SER A 202 -16.84 16.41 1.92
CA SER A 202 -17.56 15.15 2.12
C SER A 202 -18.03 15.05 3.56
N ALA A 203 -19.33 14.81 3.79
CA ALA A 203 -19.86 14.52 5.12
C ALA A 203 -19.32 13.21 5.70
N ALA A 204 -18.82 12.31 4.85
CA ALA A 204 -18.14 11.07 5.25
C ALA A 204 -16.64 11.26 5.52
N GLY A 205 -16.05 12.37 5.06
CA GLY A 205 -14.60 12.52 4.92
C GLY A 205 -14.10 12.06 3.56
N THR A 206 -12.90 12.52 3.18
CA THR A 206 -12.14 12.01 2.02
C THR A 206 -10.79 11.52 2.49
N GLY A 207 -10.40 10.36 1.97
CA GLY A 207 -9.21 9.66 2.41
C GLY A 207 -8.60 8.78 1.33
N GLY A 208 -7.39 8.34 1.59
CA GLY A 208 -6.67 7.45 0.69
C GLY A 208 -5.18 7.49 0.92
N GLY A 209 -4.52 6.46 0.39
CA GLY A 209 -3.09 6.30 0.53
C GLY A 209 -2.62 5.03 -0.12
N TRP A 210 -1.36 4.72 0.15
CA TRP A 210 -0.69 3.54 -0.35
C TRP A 210 0.20 2.91 0.70
N THR A 211 0.33 1.59 0.62
CA THR A 211 1.24 0.78 1.45
C THR A 211 2.01 -0.17 0.54
N LEU A 212 3.33 -0.06 0.55
CA LEU A 212 4.26 -1.05 0.02
C LEU A 212 4.66 -2.00 1.15
N VAL A 213 4.32 -3.28 1.00
CA VAL A 213 4.76 -4.37 1.88
C VAL A 213 5.83 -5.17 1.15
N ALA A 214 7.02 -5.30 1.73
CA ALA A 214 8.12 -6.08 1.17
C ALA A 214 8.56 -7.17 2.16
N VAL A 215 8.52 -8.42 1.73
CA VAL A 215 9.11 -9.57 2.43
C VAL A 215 10.55 -9.73 1.96
N TYR A 216 11.47 -9.87 2.89
CA TYR A 216 12.88 -10.01 2.62
C TYR A 216 13.49 -11.19 3.38
N GLU A 217 14.47 -11.83 2.76
CA GLU A 217 15.30 -12.86 3.35
C GLU A 217 16.61 -12.26 3.85
N ASN A 218 17.03 -12.64 5.05
CA ASN A 218 18.32 -12.30 5.61
C ASN A 218 18.75 -13.39 6.58
N ALA A 219 19.81 -14.14 6.23
CA ALA A 219 20.30 -15.25 7.03
C ALA A 219 20.76 -14.87 8.45
N LYS A 220 20.99 -13.58 8.72
CA LYS A 220 21.36 -13.08 10.06
C LYS A 220 20.15 -12.82 10.97
N GLU A 221 18.94 -12.97 10.44
CA GLU A 221 17.71 -12.78 11.21
C GLU A 221 17.07 -14.11 11.63
N PRO A 222 16.22 -14.12 12.68
CA PRO A 222 15.46 -15.30 13.07
C PRO A 222 14.66 -15.91 11.91
N LEU A 223 14.47 -17.23 11.99
CA LEU A 223 13.52 -17.93 11.14
C LEU A 223 12.10 -17.47 11.51
N ARG A 224 11.32 -17.03 10.53
CA ARG A 224 9.96 -16.54 10.76
C ARG A 224 8.97 -17.21 9.83
N ARG A 225 7.79 -17.49 10.37
CA ARG A 225 6.58 -17.69 9.56
C ARG A 225 6.06 -16.33 9.16
N ILE A 226 6.04 -16.05 7.88
CA ILE A 226 5.63 -14.77 7.29
C ILE A 226 4.44 -15.03 6.39
N ALA A 227 3.41 -14.21 6.50
CA ALA A 227 2.29 -14.30 5.58
C ALA A 227 1.52 -12.98 5.45
N LEU A 228 0.86 -12.85 4.31
CA LEU A 228 0.15 -11.66 3.86
C LEU A 228 -1.20 -12.08 3.33
N TRP A 229 -2.26 -11.49 3.89
CA TRP A 229 -3.61 -11.58 3.40
C TRP A 229 -4.01 -10.23 2.83
N ASP A 230 -4.69 -10.26 1.70
CA ASP A 230 -5.31 -9.09 1.15
C ASP A 230 -6.69 -9.40 0.59
N GLY A 231 -7.44 -8.33 0.39
CA GLY A 231 -8.74 -8.32 -0.24
C GLY A 231 -9.33 -6.94 -0.11
N PHE A 232 -10.66 -6.84 -0.16
CA PHE A 232 -11.30 -5.57 0.17
C PHE A 232 -12.58 -5.86 0.92
N ARG A 233 -12.52 -5.71 2.25
CA ARG A 233 -13.56 -6.17 3.16
C ARG A 233 -14.16 -4.99 3.93
N PRO A 234 -15.36 -4.53 3.54
CA PRO A 234 -16.10 -3.56 4.34
C PRO A 234 -16.56 -4.21 5.65
N LEU A 235 -16.25 -3.55 6.76
CA LEU A 235 -16.89 -3.75 8.04
C LEU A 235 -17.85 -2.58 8.26
N THR A 236 -19.13 -2.86 8.47
CA THR A 236 -20.21 -1.87 8.51
C THR A 236 -21.14 -2.14 9.69
N ALA A 237 -22.22 -1.36 9.84
CA ALA A 237 -23.27 -1.65 10.81
C ALA A 237 -23.91 -3.03 10.62
N ASP A 238 -23.97 -3.53 9.38
CA ASP A 238 -24.52 -4.85 9.03
C ASP A 238 -23.46 -5.95 9.12
N ARG A 239 -22.17 -5.61 8.96
CA ARG A 239 -21.04 -6.53 9.15
C ARG A 239 -20.07 -5.99 10.20
N ARG A 240 -20.40 -6.22 11.47
CA ARG A 240 -19.65 -5.70 12.63
C ARG A 240 -18.38 -6.48 12.96
N ALA A 241 -18.11 -7.58 12.27
CA ALA A 241 -17.02 -8.47 12.58
C ALA A 241 -16.45 -9.15 11.34
N PHE A 242 -15.13 -9.34 11.32
CA PHE A 242 -14.44 -10.18 10.35
C PHE A 242 -13.30 -10.93 11.04
N THR A 243 -12.93 -12.11 10.54
CA THR A 243 -11.91 -12.96 11.18
C THR A 243 -10.99 -13.58 10.13
N VAL A 244 -9.69 -13.48 10.36
CA VAL A 244 -8.64 -14.14 9.58
C VAL A 244 -7.98 -15.19 10.47
N ARG A 245 -7.79 -16.39 9.93
CA ARG A 245 -7.17 -17.52 10.65
C ARG A 245 -5.94 -17.99 9.90
N LEU A 246 -4.83 -18.03 10.62
CA LEU A 246 -3.55 -18.56 10.20
C LEU A 246 -3.39 -19.92 10.85
N ASN A 247 -3.58 -21.00 10.10
CA ASN A 247 -3.50 -22.36 10.62
C ASN A 247 -2.12 -22.98 10.33
N GLY A 248 -1.84 -24.13 10.94
CA GLY A 248 -0.62 -24.91 10.66
C GLY A 248 0.66 -24.20 11.08
N LEU A 249 0.58 -23.38 12.13
CA LEU A 249 1.73 -22.67 12.67
C LEU A 249 2.48 -23.57 13.65
N HIS A 250 3.78 -23.34 13.78
CA HIS A 250 4.61 -23.96 14.81
C HIS A 250 5.39 -22.85 15.51
N ILE A 251 4.68 -22.00 16.25
CA ILE A 251 5.29 -20.87 16.97
C ILE A 251 5.63 -21.34 18.39
N PRO A 252 6.92 -21.39 18.77
CA PRO A 252 7.33 -21.72 20.13
C PRO A 252 6.80 -20.72 21.17
N ALA A 253 6.70 -21.16 22.42
CA ALA A 253 6.46 -20.26 23.54
C ALA A 253 7.51 -19.14 23.62
N ASN A 254 7.07 -17.96 24.07
CA ASN A 254 7.90 -16.75 24.21
C ASN A 254 8.55 -16.27 22.89
N SER A 255 7.95 -16.58 21.74
CA SER A 255 8.39 -16.08 20.43
C SER A 255 7.99 -14.63 20.22
N ARG A 256 8.75 -13.90 19.41
CA ARG A 256 8.38 -12.54 18.98
C ARG A 256 7.46 -12.59 17.77
N GLY A 257 6.60 -11.60 17.65
CA GLY A 257 5.72 -11.48 16.49
C GLY A 257 5.25 -10.06 16.24
N ARG A 258 4.93 -9.78 14.99
CA ARG A 258 4.42 -8.48 14.54
C ARG A 258 3.27 -8.71 13.58
N ALA A 259 2.27 -7.84 13.62
CA ALA A 259 1.21 -7.80 12.64
C ALA A 259 1.00 -6.37 12.19
N GLY A 260 0.81 -6.16 10.90
CA GLY A 260 0.38 -4.86 10.40
C GLY A 260 -0.87 -4.94 9.56
N VAL A 261 -1.57 -3.83 9.53
CA VAL A 261 -2.91 -3.69 8.95
C VAL A 261 -2.89 -2.55 7.96
N VAL A 262 -3.63 -2.71 6.87
CA VAL A 262 -3.98 -1.62 5.94
C VAL A 262 -5.49 -1.47 5.96
N ALA A 263 -5.98 -0.29 6.31
CA ALA A 263 -7.40 0.02 6.30
C ALA A 263 -7.67 1.42 5.73
N TYR A 264 -8.89 1.63 5.26
CA TYR A 264 -9.38 2.90 4.74
C TYR A 264 -10.68 3.27 5.45
N ASP A 265 -10.97 4.57 5.46
CA ASP A 265 -12.11 5.17 6.14
C ASP A 265 -12.14 4.89 7.65
N GLY A 266 -10.97 4.80 8.28
CA GLY A 266 -10.84 4.70 9.73
C GLY A 266 -11.03 6.06 10.39
N TYR A 267 -11.95 6.17 11.36
CA TYR A 267 -12.26 7.46 11.99
C TYR A 267 -11.53 7.62 13.32
N ARG A 268 -10.61 8.57 13.36
CA ARG A 268 -9.90 8.95 14.59
C ARG A 268 -10.84 9.43 15.69
N GLY A 269 -10.67 8.89 16.90
CA GLY A 269 -11.31 9.35 18.12
C GLY A 269 -12.77 8.94 18.26
N ARG A 270 -13.22 7.90 17.53
CA ARG A 270 -14.60 7.40 17.62
C ARG A 270 -14.75 6.26 18.62
N GLY A 271 -13.67 5.53 18.91
CA GLY A 271 -13.70 4.51 19.96
C GLY A 271 -14.62 3.32 19.62
N ASN A 272 -14.81 3.05 18.33
CA ASN A 272 -15.85 2.17 17.80
C ASN A 272 -15.31 0.90 17.13
N ASP A 273 -14.01 0.76 16.91
CA ASP A 273 -13.39 -0.41 16.30
C ASP A 273 -12.38 -1.10 17.22
N ALA A 274 -12.00 -2.33 16.88
CA ALA A 274 -10.91 -3.00 17.58
C ALA A 274 -10.31 -4.12 16.74
N LEU A 275 -9.08 -4.48 17.07
CA LEU A 275 -8.40 -5.67 16.60
C LEU A 275 -8.01 -6.55 17.80
N THR A 276 -8.33 -7.84 17.75
CA THR A 276 -7.83 -8.82 18.71
C THR A 276 -7.05 -9.93 18.02
N VAL A 277 -6.04 -10.44 18.73
CA VAL A 277 -5.21 -11.58 18.31
C VAL A 277 -5.35 -12.67 19.34
N ARG A 278 -5.65 -13.89 18.88
CA ARG A 278 -5.68 -15.08 19.71
C ARG A 278 -4.73 -16.15 19.18
N ALA A 279 -3.83 -16.60 20.03
CA ALA A 279 -3.00 -17.79 19.80
C ALA A 279 -3.73 -19.05 20.27
N GLY A 280 -3.90 -20.03 19.38
CA GLY A 280 -4.52 -21.32 19.70
C GLY A 280 -5.89 -21.19 20.38
N ARG A 281 -5.96 -21.68 21.62
CA ARG A 281 -7.15 -21.65 22.51
C ARG A 281 -7.05 -20.62 23.64
N HIS A 282 -6.00 -19.80 23.67
CA HIS A 282 -5.78 -18.82 24.74
C HIS A 282 -6.73 -17.63 24.69
N HIS A 283 -6.71 -16.79 25.72
CA HIS A 283 -7.51 -15.56 25.73
C HIS A 283 -7.07 -14.60 24.61
N PRO A 284 -8.01 -13.97 23.87
CA PRO A 284 -7.65 -12.95 22.90
C PRO A 284 -6.98 -11.74 23.55
N MET A 285 -5.85 -11.33 23.02
CA MET A 285 -5.21 -10.05 23.33
C MET A 285 -5.85 -8.95 22.48
N ARG A 286 -6.20 -7.81 23.09
CA ARG A 286 -6.52 -6.59 22.35
C ARG A 286 -5.24 -5.95 21.85
N VAL A 287 -5.20 -5.64 20.56
CA VAL A 287 -4.09 -4.93 19.94
C VAL A 287 -4.24 -3.44 20.26
N HIS A 288 -3.15 -2.82 20.70
CA HIS A 288 -3.05 -1.39 20.95
C HIS A 288 -1.58 -0.96 21.00
N ASP A 289 -1.32 0.34 20.89
CA ASP A 289 -0.07 0.97 21.27
C ASP A 289 -0.30 2.44 21.66
N SER A 290 0.78 3.23 21.80
CA SER A 290 0.70 4.65 22.18
C SER A 290 -0.01 5.55 21.15
N ALA A 291 -0.06 5.14 19.89
CA ALA A 291 -0.73 5.87 18.84
C ALA A 291 -2.13 5.32 18.54
N ASN A 292 -2.37 4.04 18.86
CA ASN A 292 -3.56 3.28 18.50
C ASN A 292 -4.26 2.71 19.75
N PRO A 293 -5.24 3.43 20.32
CA PRO A 293 -6.04 2.94 21.46
C PRO A 293 -6.75 1.62 21.16
N ALA A 294 -6.92 0.77 22.18
CA ALA A 294 -7.48 -0.58 22.02
C ALA A 294 -8.95 -0.66 21.54
N ASN A 295 -9.64 0.48 21.53
CA ASN A 295 -11.00 0.67 21.04
C ASN A 295 -11.08 1.62 19.83
N ASP A 296 -9.94 2.05 19.28
CA ASP A 296 -9.84 2.99 18.16
C ASP A 296 -8.55 2.65 17.39
N VAL A 297 -8.50 1.44 16.83
CA VAL A 297 -7.28 0.92 16.18
C VAL A 297 -7.17 1.44 14.75
N MET A 298 -8.29 1.68 14.07
CA MET A 298 -8.35 2.26 12.71
C MET A 298 -8.56 3.78 12.81
N ASN A 299 -7.53 4.49 13.28
CA ASN A 299 -7.65 5.87 13.77
C ASN A 299 -6.91 6.92 12.91
N SER A 300 -6.79 6.64 11.61
CA SER A 300 -6.10 7.49 10.64
C SER A 300 -4.63 7.71 10.98
N THR A 301 -3.87 6.63 11.19
CA THR A 301 -2.43 6.73 11.43
C THR A 301 -1.55 5.85 10.53
N ILE A 302 -0.26 6.20 10.51
CA ILE A 302 0.77 5.41 9.82
C ILE A 302 1.96 5.31 10.78
N THR A 303 1.98 4.24 11.56
CA THR A 303 2.93 4.04 12.64
C THR A 303 3.58 2.65 12.64
N ASP A 304 4.76 2.59 13.23
CA ASP A 304 5.45 1.35 13.56
C ASP A 304 5.62 1.30 15.09
N PHE A 305 4.87 0.44 15.76
CA PHE A 305 4.83 0.31 17.22
C PHE A 305 4.54 1.64 17.94
N GLY A 306 3.49 2.34 17.47
CA GLY A 306 3.08 3.64 17.99
C GLY A 306 3.99 4.82 17.64
N ARG A 307 5.05 4.61 16.82
CA ARG A 307 5.95 5.68 16.38
C ARG A 307 5.66 6.06 14.92
N PRO A 308 5.63 7.35 14.56
CA PRO A 308 5.40 7.77 13.17
C PRO A 308 6.41 7.19 12.18
N ALA A 309 5.93 6.67 11.05
CA ALA A 309 6.79 6.18 9.98
C ALA A 309 7.53 7.31 9.25
N ALA A 310 8.68 7.01 8.64
CA ALA A 310 9.47 7.99 7.88
C ALA A 310 8.83 8.26 6.50
N ARG A 311 8.13 9.39 6.37
CA ARG A 311 7.34 9.75 5.19
C ARG A 311 7.25 11.25 4.94
N ARG A 312 6.77 11.66 3.75
CA ARG A 312 6.52 13.06 3.36
C ARG A 312 5.28 13.16 2.46
N PRO A 313 4.26 13.97 2.82
CA PRO A 313 4.12 14.68 4.10
C PRO A 313 3.96 13.70 5.28
N ALA A 314 4.23 14.19 6.50
CA ALA A 314 4.17 13.39 7.74
C ALA A 314 3.15 13.97 8.75
N TYR A 315 1.96 14.34 8.27
CA TYR A 315 0.87 14.79 9.14
C TYR A 315 0.37 13.65 10.03
N ARG A 316 0.01 13.94 11.29
CA ARG A 316 -0.41 12.92 12.27
C ARG A 316 -1.68 12.22 11.81
N ASN A 317 -2.67 13.00 11.40
CA ASN A 317 -3.90 12.52 10.82
C ASN A 317 -3.73 12.28 9.31
N THR A 318 -3.96 11.04 8.89
CA THR A 318 -3.83 10.59 7.49
C THR A 318 -5.16 10.62 6.73
N LEU A 319 -6.20 11.22 7.34
CA LEU A 319 -7.54 11.41 6.79
C LEU A 319 -8.18 10.09 6.38
N GLY A 320 -8.28 9.16 7.32
CA GLY A 320 -8.95 7.88 7.09
C GLY A 320 -8.09 6.79 6.46
N PHE A 321 -6.77 6.95 6.39
CA PHE A 321 -5.90 5.90 5.86
C PHE A 321 -4.99 5.32 6.94
N ASP A 322 -5.17 4.04 7.24
CA ASP A 322 -4.41 3.35 8.28
C ASP A 322 -3.37 2.43 7.65
N SER A 323 -2.13 2.55 8.13
CA SER A 323 -1.08 1.58 7.84
C SER A 323 -0.17 1.47 9.05
N ASP A 324 -0.55 0.57 9.95
CA ASP A 324 0.07 0.43 11.27
C ASP A 324 0.67 -0.95 11.46
N VAL A 325 1.75 -1.00 12.24
CA VAL A 325 2.43 -2.24 12.63
C VAL A 325 2.46 -2.35 14.14
N PHE A 326 1.93 -3.45 14.64
CA PHE A 326 1.76 -3.74 16.07
C PHE A 326 2.70 -4.86 16.52
N ASP A 327 3.10 -4.79 17.79
CA ASP A 327 3.73 -5.91 18.47
C ASP A 327 2.65 -6.88 18.95
N ILE A 328 2.74 -8.13 18.49
CA ILE A 328 1.83 -9.22 18.92
C ILE A 328 2.56 -10.24 19.80
N THR A 329 3.82 -10.00 20.15
CA THR A 329 4.62 -10.83 21.06
C THR A 329 3.85 -11.21 22.35
N PRO A 330 3.08 -10.32 23.00
CA PRO A 330 2.35 -10.72 24.20
C PRO A 330 1.30 -11.82 23.96
N ALA A 331 0.72 -11.93 22.75
CA ALA A 331 -0.19 -13.01 22.39
C ALA A 331 0.52 -14.36 22.16
N LEU A 332 1.85 -14.35 21.97
CA LEU A 332 2.66 -15.53 21.65
C LEU A 332 3.39 -16.13 22.85
N ARG A 333 3.16 -15.64 24.07
CA ARG A 333 3.83 -16.11 25.30
C ARG A 333 3.73 -17.63 25.47
N SER A 334 2.58 -18.22 25.17
CA SER A 334 2.33 -19.66 25.29
C SER A 334 2.61 -20.45 23.99
N GLY A 335 3.09 -19.79 22.94
CA GLY A 335 3.22 -20.39 21.61
C GLY A 335 1.88 -20.45 20.87
N ALA A 336 1.91 -20.91 19.62
CA ALA A 336 0.71 -20.99 18.80
C ALA A 336 0.82 -22.03 17.68
N ASP A 337 -0.23 -22.86 17.56
CA ASP A 337 -0.54 -23.70 16.39
C ASP A 337 -1.40 -22.95 15.34
N ARG A 338 -2.07 -21.89 15.80
CA ARG A 338 -2.94 -21.03 15.01
C ARG A 338 -2.96 -19.62 15.56
N LEU A 339 -3.00 -18.62 14.67
CA LEU A 339 -3.32 -17.24 15.03
C LEU A 339 -4.68 -16.85 14.46
N THR A 340 -5.53 -16.27 15.29
CA THR A 340 -6.84 -15.74 14.89
C THR A 340 -6.83 -14.24 15.09
N PHE A 341 -6.93 -13.49 14.00
CA PHE A 341 -7.12 -12.04 14.00
C PHE A 341 -8.60 -11.74 13.85
N ARG A 342 -9.17 -11.02 14.81
CA ARG A 342 -10.57 -10.65 14.78
C ARG A 342 -10.70 -9.12 14.77
N PHE A 343 -11.32 -8.64 13.70
CA PHE A 343 -11.62 -7.24 13.44
C PHE A 343 -13.07 -6.96 13.87
N THR A 344 -13.30 -5.86 14.58
CA THR A 344 -14.64 -5.38 14.97
C THR A 344 -14.85 -3.94 14.57
N THR A 345 -16.12 -3.57 14.38
CA THR A 345 -16.56 -2.18 14.30
C THR A 345 -17.97 -2.00 14.90
N ARG A 346 -18.28 -0.76 15.30
CA ARG A 346 -19.61 -0.19 15.49
C ARG A 346 -19.71 1.02 14.56
N ASN A 347 -20.92 1.50 14.24
CA ASN A 347 -21.11 2.61 13.31
C ASN A 347 -20.30 3.88 13.70
N PRO A 348 -19.54 4.53 12.80
CA PRO A 348 -19.29 4.20 11.38
C PRO A 348 -18.32 3.03 11.15
N GLY A 349 -18.47 2.35 10.02
CA GLY A 349 -17.59 1.25 9.62
C GLY A 349 -16.22 1.69 9.10
N TYR A 350 -15.43 0.72 8.58
CA TYR A 350 -14.19 0.95 7.83
C TYR A 350 -13.98 -0.14 6.77
N LEU A 351 -12.98 0.06 5.91
CA LEU A 351 -12.62 -0.84 4.81
C LEU A 351 -11.28 -1.52 5.09
N LEU A 352 -11.30 -2.83 5.38
CA LEU A 352 -10.08 -3.61 5.59
C LEU A 352 -9.45 -4.02 4.25
N GLY A 353 -8.18 -3.65 4.04
CA GLY A 353 -7.45 -3.86 2.79
C GLY A 353 -6.42 -4.99 2.85
N ALA A 354 -5.61 -5.05 3.90
CA ALA A 354 -4.59 -6.08 4.07
C ALA A 354 -4.25 -6.35 5.53
N LEU A 355 -3.76 -7.56 5.80
CA LEU A 355 -3.16 -8.00 7.06
C LEU A 355 -1.85 -8.73 6.72
N PHE A 356 -0.74 -8.29 7.28
CA PHE A 356 0.53 -9.00 7.18
C PHE A 356 1.07 -9.35 8.55
N VAL A 357 1.61 -10.55 8.68
CA VAL A 357 2.01 -11.13 9.96
C VAL A 357 3.38 -11.77 9.80
N GLN A 358 4.23 -11.57 10.80
CA GLN A 358 5.43 -12.37 11.00
C GLN A 358 5.52 -12.84 12.45
N ALA A 359 5.94 -14.08 12.66
CA ALA A 359 6.23 -14.62 13.98
C ALA A 359 7.47 -15.51 13.90
N ASP A 360 8.33 -15.41 14.91
CA ASP A 360 9.50 -16.28 15.03
C ASP A 360 9.04 -17.76 15.12
N THR A 361 9.78 -18.66 14.48
CA THR A 361 9.51 -20.09 14.45
C THR A 361 10.81 -20.89 14.50
N ARG A 362 10.72 -22.22 14.68
CA ARG A 362 11.89 -23.11 14.79
C ARG A 362 12.08 -24.02 13.57
N HIS A 363 11.05 -24.22 12.74
CA HIS A 363 11.09 -25.09 11.55
C HIS A 363 10.18 -24.58 10.44
#